data_AF-A0A6B2XUL8-F1
#
_entry.id   AF-A0A6B2XUL8-F1
#
_cell.length_a   1.000
_cell.length_b   1.000
_cell.length_c   1.000
_cell.angle_alpha   90.00
_cell.angle_beta   90.00
_cell.angle_gamma   90.00
#
_symmetry.space_group_name_H-M   'P 1'
#
loop_
_entity.id
_entity.type
_entity.pdbx_description
1 polymer ?
#
loop_
_entity_poly.entity_id
_entity_poly.type
_entity_poly.pdbx_seq_one_letter_code
_entity_poly.pdbx_strand_id
1 'polypeptide(L)'
;VVVANDPITGQGSNSASKCAASYLSSILMHGDKPFDEAWMKATFDKFWFTTGKPVTQWTNAMLGVPPEHVLNLIGAAGELQPVADRFANGFDNPADFDAYFYDPEDAQDYLDEVASAAGSSAGSGASA
;
A
#
# COMPACT_ATOMS: atom_id res chain seq x y z
N VAL A 1 -2.94 -13.82 16.94
CA VAL A 1 -1.82 -12.86 16.79
C VAL A 1 -2.36 -11.45 16.94
N VAL A 2 -1.56 -10.49 17.39
CA VAL A 2 -1.93 -9.06 17.39
C VAL A 2 -0.79 -8.30 16.74
N VAL A 3 -1.09 -7.51 15.71
CA VAL A 3 -0.16 -6.53 15.14
C VAL A 3 -0.66 -5.16 15.56
N ALA A 4 0.10 -4.48 16.41
CA ALA A 4 -0.22 -3.14 16.88
C ALA A 4 0.57 -2.12 16.03
N ASN A 5 -0.14 -1.16 15.47
CA ASN A 5 0.43 -0.04 14.71
C ASN A 5 -0.01 1.27 15.37
N ASP A 6 0.79 2.31 15.21
CA ASP A 6 0.38 3.68 15.56
C ASP A 6 -0.86 4.10 14.73
N PRO A 7 -1.83 4.84 15.30
CA PRO A 7 -3.03 5.23 14.57
C PRO A 7 -2.82 6.28 13.47
N ILE A 8 -1.62 6.86 13.29
CA ILE A 8 -1.34 7.96 12.36
C ILE A 8 -1.81 7.72 10.92
N THR A 9 -1.76 6.47 10.43
CA THR A 9 -2.25 6.12 9.08
C THR A 9 -3.65 5.49 9.07
N GLY A 10 -4.33 5.38 10.22
CA GLY A 10 -5.70 4.87 10.30
C GLY A 10 -5.88 3.37 9.98
N GLN A 11 -4.80 2.58 9.90
CA GLN A 11 -4.85 1.22 9.34
C GLN A 11 -5.39 0.13 10.29
N GLY A 12 -5.61 0.43 11.57
CA GLY A 12 -5.93 -0.58 12.60
C GLY A 12 -7.15 -1.45 12.27
N SER A 13 -8.31 -0.84 12.04
CA SER A 13 -9.57 -1.56 11.76
C SER A 13 -9.54 -2.27 10.39
N ASN A 14 -8.96 -1.65 9.37
CA ASN A 14 -8.82 -2.23 8.03
C ASN A 14 -7.91 -3.46 8.06
N SER A 15 -6.75 -3.36 8.71
CA SER A 15 -5.83 -4.50 8.87
C SER A 15 -6.45 -5.63 9.69
N ALA A 16 -7.23 -5.31 10.73
CA ALA A 16 -7.93 -6.32 11.52
C ALA A 16 -9.00 -7.07 10.68
N SER A 17 -9.74 -6.34 9.85
CA SER A 17 -10.76 -6.92 8.97
C SER A 17 -10.14 -7.82 7.90
N LYS A 18 -9.04 -7.39 7.27
CA LYS A 18 -8.27 -8.19 6.30
C LYS A 18 -7.63 -9.42 6.95
N CYS A 19 -7.14 -9.30 8.18
CA CYS A 19 -6.66 -10.43 8.97
C CYS A 19 -7.78 -11.47 9.18
N ALA A 20 -8.95 -11.05 9.66
CA ALA A 20 -10.09 -11.94 9.88
C ALA A 20 -10.50 -12.68 8.59
N ALA A 21 -10.56 -11.97 7.46
CA ALA A 21 -10.84 -12.57 6.15
C ALA A 21 -9.79 -13.60 5.73
N SER A 22 -8.50 -13.30 5.90
CA SER A 22 -7.40 -14.23 5.60
C SER A 22 -7.48 -15.50 6.46
N TYR A 23 -7.72 -15.36 7.77
CA TYR A 23 -7.88 -16.50 8.67
C TYR A 23 -9.11 -17.34 8.32
N LEU A 24 -10.26 -16.71 8.04
CA LEU A 24 -11.47 -17.42 7.62
C LEU A 24 -11.21 -18.25 6.35
N SER A 25 -10.58 -17.65 5.33
CA SER A 25 -10.20 -18.36 4.10
C SER A 25 -9.29 -19.55 4.40
N SER A 26 -8.24 -19.37 5.22
CA SER A 26 -7.31 -20.44 5.56
C SER A 26 -7.98 -21.58 6.34
N ILE A 27 -8.89 -21.26 7.27
CA ILE A 27 -9.66 -22.26 8.03
C ILE A 27 -10.55 -23.09 7.08
N LEU A 28 -11.30 -22.43 6.21
CA LEU A 28 -12.18 -23.11 5.25
C LEU A 28 -11.40 -23.99 4.27
N MET A 29 -10.23 -23.53 3.81
CA MET A 29 -9.35 -24.31 2.91
C MET A 29 -8.68 -25.49 3.62
N HIS A 30 -8.47 -25.41 4.93
CA HIS A 30 -7.83 -26.49 5.70
C HIS A 30 -8.77 -27.67 5.97
N GLY A 31 -10.08 -27.40 6.06
CA GLY A 31 -11.10 -28.39 6.37
C GLY A 31 -10.88 -29.04 7.74
N ASP A 32 -11.04 -30.36 7.81
CA ASP A 32 -10.96 -31.12 9.08
C ASP A 32 -9.53 -31.51 9.50
N LYS A 33 -8.50 -30.98 8.84
CA LYS A 33 -7.10 -31.25 9.18
C LYS A 33 -6.72 -30.60 10.53
N PRO A 34 -5.73 -31.14 11.26
CA PRO A 34 -5.29 -30.54 12.52
C PRO A 34 -4.74 -29.12 12.32
N PHE A 35 -5.10 -28.19 13.20
CA PHE A 35 -4.48 -26.86 13.27
C PHE A 35 -3.15 -26.95 14.03
N ASP A 36 -2.17 -27.61 13.42
CA ASP A 36 -0.83 -27.74 13.98
C ASP A 36 0.00 -26.46 13.86
N GLU A 37 1.18 -26.46 14.46
CA GLU A 37 2.09 -25.31 14.47
C GLU A 37 2.48 -24.86 13.06
N ALA A 38 2.69 -25.81 12.13
CA ALA A 38 3.07 -25.49 10.76
C ALA A 38 1.95 -24.74 10.04
N TRP A 39 0.69 -25.18 10.21
CA TRP A 39 -0.47 -24.49 9.68
C TRP A 39 -0.67 -23.11 10.32
N MET A 40 -0.48 -22.99 11.64
CA MET A 40 -0.61 -21.70 12.34
C MET A 40 0.39 -20.67 11.81
N LYS A 41 1.66 -21.08 11.61
CA LYS A 41 2.71 -20.22 11.04
C LYS A 41 2.38 -19.81 9.61
N ALA A 42 2.08 -20.79 8.75
CA ALA A 42 1.73 -20.50 7.35
C ALA A 42 0.50 -19.58 7.22
N THR A 43 -0.50 -19.76 8.07
CA THR A 43 -1.70 -18.90 8.10
C THR A 43 -1.37 -17.48 8.52
N PHE A 44 -0.51 -17.31 9.52
CA PHE A 44 -0.04 -15.99 9.92
C PHE A 44 0.82 -15.35 8.83
N ASP A 45 1.78 -16.08 8.26
CA ASP A 45 2.68 -15.60 7.21
C ASP A 45 1.88 -15.08 6.00
N LYS A 46 0.82 -15.79 5.61
CA LYS A 46 -0.09 -15.33 4.54
C LYS A 46 -0.65 -13.93 4.84
N PHE A 47 -1.21 -13.71 6.03
CA PHE A 47 -1.70 -12.37 6.43
C PHE A 47 -0.56 -11.36 6.55
N TRP A 48 0.56 -11.76 7.16
CA TRP A 48 1.69 -10.89 7.44
C TRP A 48 2.28 -10.32 6.15
N PHE A 49 2.62 -11.17 5.18
CA PHE A 49 3.25 -10.72 3.94
C PHE A 49 2.30 -9.97 3.00
N THR A 50 0.99 -10.23 3.07
CA THR A 50 0.00 -9.57 2.17
C THR A 50 -0.58 -8.29 2.74
N THR A 51 -0.61 -8.11 4.06
CA THR A 51 -1.25 -6.93 4.68
C THR A 51 -0.48 -6.42 5.89
N GLY A 52 -0.11 -7.29 6.83
CA GLY A 52 0.50 -6.88 8.09
C GLY A 52 1.80 -6.07 7.91
N LYS A 53 2.74 -6.62 7.13
CA LYS A 53 4.04 -6.00 6.85
C LYS A 53 3.88 -4.69 6.05
N PRO A 54 3.14 -4.63 4.92
CA PRO A 54 2.93 -3.37 4.20
C PRO A 54 2.33 -2.27 5.07
N VAL A 55 1.30 -2.59 5.88
CA VAL A 55 0.70 -1.65 6.81
C VAL A 55 1.73 -1.14 7.82
N THR A 56 2.46 -2.04 8.49
CA THR A 56 3.45 -1.65 9.50
C THR A 56 4.58 -0.81 8.91
N GLN A 57 5.08 -1.17 7.74
CA GLN A 57 6.14 -0.43 7.05
C GLN A 57 5.70 0.99 6.73
N TRP A 58 4.50 1.14 6.14
CA TRP A 58 3.97 2.46 5.80
C TRP A 58 3.68 3.31 7.04
N THR A 59 3.03 2.75 8.06
CA THR A 59 2.80 3.46 9.34
C THR A 59 4.10 3.97 9.94
N ASN A 60 5.15 3.14 9.98
CA ASN A 60 6.44 3.53 10.53
C ASN A 60 7.14 4.61 9.69
N ALA A 61 7.03 4.55 8.36
CA ALA A 61 7.57 5.59 7.48
C ALA A 61 6.91 6.95 7.75
N MET A 62 5.59 6.96 7.97
CA MET A 62 4.81 8.18 8.24
C MET A 62 5.03 8.79 9.64
N LEU A 63 5.65 8.05 10.57
CA LEU A 63 6.03 8.56 11.90
C LEU A 63 7.31 9.40 11.88
N GLY A 64 8.16 9.20 10.87
CA GLY A 64 9.41 9.94 10.70
C GLY A 64 9.20 11.32 10.11
N VAL A 65 10.29 12.08 9.99
CA VAL A 65 10.32 13.27 9.13
C VAL A 65 10.21 12.77 7.67
N PRO A 66 9.22 13.22 6.88
CA PRO A 66 9.09 12.78 5.50
C PRO A 66 10.35 13.13 4.69
N PRO A 67 10.96 12.15 4.00
CA PRO A 67 12.03 12.41 3.05
C PRO A 67 11.59 13.37 1.94
N GLU A 68 12.56 14.03 1.29
CA GLU A 68 12.29 15.00 0.21
C GLU A 68 11.48 14.39 -0.94
N HIS A 69 11.80 13.18 -1.39
CA HIS A 69 11.04 12.52 -2.47
C HIS A 69 9.58 12.27 -2.10
N VAL A 70 9.28 11.97 -0.83
CA VAL A 70 7.89 11.83 -0.34
C VAL A 70 7.18 13.18 -0.35
N LEU A 71 7.84 14.26 0.07
CA LEU A 71 7.28 15.61 0.01
C LEU A 71 7.00 16.03 -1.44
N ASN A 72 7.92 15.73 -2.36
CA ASN A 72 7.74 15.99 -3.79
C ASN A 72 6.58 15.19 -4.36
N LEU A 73 6.43 13.92 -3.98
CA LEU A 73 5.31 13.09 -4.40
C LEU A 73 3.96 13.62 -3.90
N ILE A 74 3.87 14.01 -2.64
CA ILE A 74 2.65 14.63 -2.07
C ILE A 74 2.37 15.99 -2.74
N GLY A 75 3.41 16.78 -3.02
CA GLY A 75 3.28 18.03 -3.77
C GLY A 75 2.75 17.80 -5.19
N ALA A 76 3.30 16.82 -5.90
CA ALA A 76 2.87 16.45 -7.24
C ALA A 76 1.44 15.92 -7.27
N ALA A 77 0.98 15.22 -6.23
CA ALA A 77 -0.42 14.82 -6.08
C ALA A 77 -1.39 16.02 -6.07
N GLY A 78 -0.94 17.23 -5.71
CA GLY A 78 -1.75 18.45 -5.80
C GLY A 78 -2.04 18.91 -7.23
N GLU A 79 -1.20 18.51 -8.20
CA GLU A 79 -1.27 18.95 -9.60
C GLU A 79 -1.62 17.80 -10.56
N LEU A 80 -1.25 16.57 -10.21
CA LEU A 80 -1.40 15.37 -11.03
C LEU A 80 -2.41 14.40 -10.40
N GLN A 81 -3.65 14.41 -10.91
CA GLN A 81 -4.73 13.55 -10.41
C GLN A 81 -4.34 12.05 -10.34
N PRO A 82 -3.62 11.46 -11.31
CA PRO A 82 -3.23 10.05 -11.19
C PRO A 82 -2.33 9.75 -9.98
N VAL A 83 -1.49 10.70 -9.57
CA VAL A 83 -0.65 10.59 -8.37
C VAL A 83 -1.50 10.66 -7.11
N ALA A 84 -2.46 11.60 -7.06
CA ALA A 84 -3.42 11.69 -5.96
C ALA A 84 -4.23 10.42 -5.79
N ASP A 85 -4.76 9.88 -6.89
CA ASP A 85 -5.57 8.66 -6.88
C ASP A 85 -4.76 7.46 -6.40
N ARG A 86 -3.54 7.28 -6.90
CA ARG A 86 -2.68 6.17 -6.49
C ARG A 86 -2.28 6.28 -5.02
N PHE A 87 -1.93 7.48 -4.56
CA PHE A 87 -1.61 7.73 -3.16
C PHE A 87 -2.80 7.43 -2.23
N ALA A 88 -4.00 7.92 -2.58
CA ALA A 88 -5.22 7.67 -1.81
C ALA A 88 -5.58 6.17 -1.79
N ASN A 89 -5.45 5.47 -2.92
CA ASN A 89 -5.66 4.03 -2.99
C ASN A 89 -4.63 3.23 -2.15
N GLY A 90 -3.46 3.80 -1.89
CA GLY A 90 -2.46 3.23 -0.98
C GLY A 90 -2.96 3.04 0.45
N PHE A 91 -3.98 3.78 0.91
CA PHE A 91 -4.63 3.51 2.21
C PHE A 91 -5.33 2.15 2.23
N ASP A 92 -5.99 1.78 1.13
CA ASP A 92 -6.59 0.45 1.00
C ASP A 92 -5.51 -0.60 0.73
N ASN A 93 -4.59 -0.34 -0.20
CA ASN A 93 -3.52 -1.28 -0.55
C ASN A 93 -2.10 -0.72 -0.30
N PRO A 94 -1.61 -0.73 0.96
CA PRO A 94 -0.27 -0.23 1.27
C PRO A 94 0.88 -0.99 0.61
N ALA A 95 0.62 -2.19 0.07
CA ALA A 95 1.64 -2.94 -0.67
C ALA A 95 2.03 -2.26 -1.99
N ASP A 96 1.16 -1.41 -2.56
CA ASP A 96 1.49 -0.66 -3.78
C ASP A 96 2.60 0.39 -3.55
N PHE A 97 2.77 0.87 -2.31
CA PHE A 97 3.84 1.81 -1.97
C PHE A 97 5.25 1.24 -2.23
N ASP A 98 5.43 -0.08 -2.23
CA ASP A 98 6.71 -0.72 -2.56
C ASP A 98 7.18 -0.38 -3.98
N ALA A 99 6.28 0.01 -4.88
CA ALA A 99 6.61 0.29 -6.28
C ALA A 99 7.03 1.74 -6.55
N TYR A 100 6.86 2.68 -5.60
CA TYR A 100 7.08 4.10 -5.90
C TYR A 100 7.31 5.03 -4.70
N PHE A 101 7.04 4.61 -3.47
CA PHE A 101 6.99 5.54 -2.34
C PHE A 101 8.26 5.55 -1.48
N TYR A 102 8.91 4.40 -1.32
CA TYR A 102 10.02 4.26 -0.35
C TYR A 102 11.40 4.58 -0.93
N ASP A 103 11.56 4.47 -2.25
CA ASP A 103 12.83 4.74 -2.93
C ASP A 103 12.75 6.06 -3.73
N PRO A 104 13.76 6.94 -3.65
CA PRO A 104 13.77 8.18 -4.40
C PRO A 104 13.76 8.01 -5.93
N GLU A 105 14.42 6.99 -6.47
CA GLU A 105 14.49 6.73 -7.91
C GLU A 105 13.13 6.25 -8.42
N ASP A 106 12.52 5.27 -7.74
CA ASP A 106 11.18 4.77 -8.09
C ASP A 106 10.11 5.89 -8.03
N ALA A 107 10.21 6.78 -7.05
CA ALA A 107 9.31 7.94 -6.92
C ALA A 107 9.46 8.89 -8.12
N GLN A 108 10.70 9.18 -8.52
CA GLN A 108 11.00 10.08 -9.63
C GLN A 108 10.53 9.47 -10.97
N ASP A 109 10.86 8.19 -11.22
CA ASP A 109 10.45 7.47 -12.42
C ASP A 109 8.92 7.46 -12.57
N TYR A 110 8.20 7.23 -11.47
CA TYR A 110 6.74 7.29 -11.47
C TYR A 110 6.19 8.68 -11.81
N LEU A 111 6.77 9.75 -11.24
CA LEU A 111 6.33 11.12 -11.54
C LEU A 111 6.59 11.50 -13.00
N ASP A 112 7.74 11.10 -13.56
CA ASP A 112 8.10 11.35 -14.96
C ASP A 112 7.18 10.60 -15.93
N GLU A 113 6.81 9.36 -15.60
CA GLU A 113 5.82 8.58 -16.35
C GLU A 113 4.47 9.31 -16.41
N VAL A 114 3.95 9.75 -15.25
CA VAL A 114 2.64 10.41 -15.16
C VAL A 114 2.66 11.77 -15.86
N ALA A 115 3.72 12.56 -15.68
CA ALA A 115 3.87 13.85 -16.34
C ALA A 115 3.92 13.73 -17.88
N SER A 116 4.63 12.72 -18.38
CA SER A 116 4.71 12.42 -19.81
C SER A 116 3.35 12.01 -20.40
N ALA A 117 2.57 11.22 -19.66
CA ALA A 117 1.23 10.83 -20.06
C ALA A 117 0.25 12.02 -20.07
N ALA A 118 0.34 12.90 -19.06
CA ALA A 118 -0.48 14.11 -18.98
C ALA A 118 -0.21 15.07 -20.16
N GLY A 119 1.06 15.31 -20.49
CA GLY A 119 1.46 16.15 -21.62
C GLY A 119 1.00 15.59 -22.98
N SER A 120 0.99 14.26 -23.12
CA SER A 120 0.50 13.58 -24.33
C SER A 120 -1.03 13.73 -24.52
N SER A 121 -1.80 13.74 -23.42
CA SER A 121 -3.26 13.92 -23.47
C SER A 121 -3.68 15.32 -23.91
N ALA A 122 -2.95 16.36 -23.47
CA ALA A 122 -3.22 17.75 -23.83
C ALA A 122 -2.99 18.06 -25.32
N GLY A 123 -2.07 17.33 -25.97
CA GLY A 123 -1.78 17.48 -27.41
C GLY A 123 -2.84 16.91 -28.35
N SER A 124 -3.66 15.96 -27.89
CA SER A 124 -4.68 15.29 -28.72
C SER A 124 -6.02 16.04 -28.85
N GLY A 125 -6.24 17.10 -28.05
CA GLY A 125 -7.50 17.85 -28.00
C GLY A 125 -7.61 19.05 -28.96
N ALA A 126 -6.56 19.37 -29.73
CA ALA A 126 -6.46 20.62 -30.49
C ALA A 126 -6.86 20.54 -31.97
N SER A 127 -7.65 19.54 -32.39
CA SER A 127 -8.20 19.49 -33.76
C SER A 127 -9.72 19.23 -33.75
N ALA A 128 -10.51 20.31 -33.69
CA ALA A 128 -11.90 20.36 -34.13
C ALA A 128 -12.31 21.80 -34.43
#